data_AF-A0AAV4CMJ1-F1
#
_entry.id   AF-A0AAV4CMJ1-F1
#
_cell.length_a   1.000
_cell.length_b   1.000
_cell.length_c   1.000
_cell.angle_alpha   90.00
_cell.angle_beta   90.00
_cell.angle_gamma   90.00
#
_symmetry.space_group_name_H-M   'P 1'
#
loop_
_entity.id
_entity.type
_entity.pdbx_description
1 polymer ?
#
loop_
_entity_poly.entity_id
_entity_poly.type
_entity_poly.pdbx_seq_one_letter_code
_entity_poly.pdbx_strand_id
1 'polypeptide(L)'
;MSRVLQAVDSIHQVGVYCLALVPPNYLPKTPLGGIHLHDTKKKFLEGSLHPANVLMCPHTCVTNLPKPREIHPDVTPSAVHVGNIVQGARMAGAQGRDLGLTEEEMDSSRK
;
A
#
# COMPACT_ATOMS: atom_id res chain seq x y z
N MET A 1 20.19 12.55 0.00
CA MET A 1 18.84 12.48 -0.60
C MET A 1 18.95 12.02 -2.05
N SER A 2 18.05 11.16 -2.51
CA SER A 2 18.07 10.69 -3.92
C SER A 2 17.66 11.84 -4.85
N ARG A 3 18.60 12.30 -5.70
CA ARG A 3 18.35 13.36 -6.70
C ARG A 3 17.30 12.96 -7.73
N VAL A 4 17.13 11.66 -7.97
CA VAL A 4 16.15 11.12 -8.92
C VAL A 4 14.73 11.38 -8.45
N LEU A 5 14.44 11.17 -7.17
CA LEU A 5 13.10 11.41 -6.62
C LEU A 5 12.72 12.89 -6.70
N GLN A 6 13.65 13.77 -6.35
CA GLN A 6 13.46 15.22 -6.45
C GLN A 6 13.20 15.67 -7.89
N ALA A 7 13.89 15.08 -8.87
CA ALA A 7 13.69 15.38 -10.29
C ALA A 7 12.31 14.90 -10.78
N VAL A 8 11.88 13.69 -10.40
CA VAL A 8 10.57 13.17 -10.80
C VAL A 8 9.44 14.01 -10.22
N ASP A 9 9.54 14.38 -8.95
CA ASP A 9 8.57 15.27 -8.29
C ASP A 9 8.52 16.64 -8.98
N SER A 10 9.67 17.27 -9.23
CA SER A 10 9.74 18.59 -9.87
C SER A 10 9.22 18.61 -11.31
N ILE A 11 9.53 17.60 -12.13
CA ILE A 11 9.24 17.60 -13.57
C ILE A 11 7.83 17.06 -13.85
N HIS A 12 7.48 15.95 -13.20
CA HIS A 12 6.24 15.23 -13.51
C HIS A 12 5.14 15.46 -12.48
N GLN A 13 5.46 15.99 -11.28
CA GLN A 13 4.50 16.18 -10.17
C GLN A 13 3.79 14.85 -9.80
N VAL A 14 4.54 13.73 -9.86
CA VAL A 14 4.05 12.39 -9.53
C VAL A 14 4.88 11.82 -8.38
N GLY A 15 4.19 11.29 -7.35
CA GLY A 15 4.81 10.56 -6.27
C GLY A 15 5.28 9.17 -6.71
N VAL A 16 6.56 8.83 -6.44
CA VAL A 16 7.12 7.51 -6.70
C VAL A 16 7.00 6.63 -5.45
N TYR A 17 6.26 5.52 -5.56
CA TYR A 17 6.05 4.61 -4.41
C TYR A 17 7.30 3.76 -4.11
N CYS A 18 7.92 3.24 -5.17
CA CYS A 18 9.02 2.29 -5.07
C CYS A 18 9.98 2.45 -6.26
N LEU A 19 11.28 2.35 -6.00
CA LEU A 19 12.34 2.24 -7.00
C LEU A 19 13.12 0.94 -6.78
N ALA A 20 13.10 0.05 -7.78
CA ALA A 20 13.92 -1.16 -7.80
C ALA A 20 15.18 -0.90 -8.65
N LEU A 21 16.35 -1.01 -8.02
CA LEU A 21 17.66 -0.89 -8.67
C LEU A 21 18.14 -2.29 -9.05
N VAL A 22 18.52 -2.47 -10.31
CA VAL A 22 19.07 -3.72 -10.83
C VAL A 22 20.53 -3.52 -11.23
N PRO A 23 21.37 -4.58 -11.21
CA PRO A 23 22.75 -4.48 -11.65
C PRO A 23 22.88 -4.00 -13.11
N PRO A 24 24.05 -3.46 -13.50
CA PRO A 24 24.32 -3.10 -14.89
C PRO A 24 24.08 -4.29 -15.83
N ASN A 25 23.47 -4.03 -16.99
CA ASN A 25 23.16 -5.03 -18.02
C ASN A 25 22.18 -6.15 -17.61
N TYR A 26 21.48 -6.02 -16.48
CA TYR A 26 20.48 -7.01 -16.06
C TYR A 26 19.12 -6.85 -16.74
N LEU A 27 18.84 -5.65 -17.27
CA LEU A 27 17.60 -5.37 -18.01
C LEU A 27 17.66 -5.97 -19.42
N PRO A 28 16.63 -6.71 -19.85
CA PRO A 28 16.48 -7.15 -21.23
C PRO A 28 16.64 -6.00 -22.23
N LYS A 29 17.49 -6.17 -23.23
CA LYS A 29 17.73 -5.16 -24.28
C LYS A 29 17.12 -5.61 -25.60
N THR A 30 16.61 -4.65 -26.37
CA THR A 30 16.23 -4.86 -27.76
C THR A 30 17.48 -4.94 -28.65
N PRO A 31 17.39 -5.50 -29.87
CA PRO A 31 18.51 -5.53 -30.82
C PRO A 31 19.07 -4.13 -31.17
N LEU A 32 18.26 -3.09 -30.97
CA LEU A 32 18.63 -1.69 -31.17
C LEU A 32 19.23 -1.02 -29.93
N GLY A 33 19.47 -1.77 -28.85
CA GLY A 33 20.11 -1.29 -27.62
C GLY A 33 19.18 -0.60 -26.62
N GLY A 34 17.88 -0.48 -26.93
CA GLY A 34 16.86 0.01 -25.99
C GLY A 34 16.49 -1.04 -24.93
N ILE A 35 15.78 -0.64 -23.88
CA ILE A 35 15.27 -1.59 -22.88
C ILE A 35 13.96 -2.21 -23.38
N HIS A 36 13.87 -3.53 -23.33
CA HIS A 36 12.66 -4.25 -23.71
C HIS A 36 11.66 -4.25 -22.55
N LEU A 37 10.73 -3.28 -22.57
CA LEU A 37 9.78 -3.03 -21.48
C LEU A 37 8.89 -4.24 -21.14
N HIS A 38 8.38 -4.95 -22.16
CA HIS A 38 7.47 -6.08 -21.98
C HIS A 38 8.16 -7.22 -21.23
N ASP A 39 9.29 -7.71 -21.74
CA ASP A 39 10.14 -8.70 -21.07
C ASP A 39 10.60 -8.27 -19.68
N THR A 40 10.94 -7.00 -19.48
CA THR A 40 11.31 -6.48 -18.16
C THR A 40 10.14 -6.61 -17.18
N LYS A 41 8.94 -6.19 -17.59
CA LYS A 41 7.72 -6.32 -16.79
C LYS A 41 7.40 -7.78 -16.49
N LYS A 42 7.49 -8.66 -17.49
CA LYS A 42 7.27 -10.10 -17.33
C LYS A 42 8.23 -10.69 -16.29
N LYS A 43 9.53 -10.44 -16.42
CA LYS A 43 10.55 -10.91 -15.46
C LYS A 43 10.34 -10.37 -14.05
N PHE A 44 9.91 -9.12 -13.93
CA PHE A 44 9.57 -8.52 -12.64
C PHE A 44 8.39 -9.24 -11.98
N LEU A 45 7.30 -9.48 -12.73
CA LEU A 45 6.11 -10.19 -12.21
C LEU A 45 6.39 -11.66 -11.90
N GLU A 46 7.27 -12.30 -12.66
CA GLU A 46 7.74 -13.67 -12.43
C GLU A 46 8.78 -13.76 -11.29
N GLY A 47 9.23 -12.65 -10.73
CA GLY A 47 10.25 -12.61 -9.68
C GLY A 47 11.66 -13.00 -10.15
N SER A 48 11.89 -13.11 -11.46
CA SER A 48 13.20 -13.43 -12.05
C SER A 48 14.08 -12.21 -12.29
N LEU A 49 13.53 -11.00 -12.10
CA LEU A 49 14.30 -9.76 -12.07
C LEU A 49 14.81 -9.51 -10.64
N HIS A 50 16.03 -9.93 -10.33
CA HIS A 50 16.64 -9.76 -9.01
C HIS A 50 17.10 -8.31 -8.78
N PRO A 51 16.38 -7.49 -7.98
CA PRO A 51 16.82 -6.16 -7.65
C PRO A 51 17.97 -6.22 -6.64
N ALA A 52 19.00 -5.40 -6.85
CA ALA A 52 20.08 -5.22 -5.89
C ALA A 52 19.62 -4.37 -4.69
N ASN A 53 18.72 -3.41 -4.92
CA ASN A 53 18.20 -2.57 -3.85
C ASN A 53 16.80 -2.06 -4.18
N VAL A 54 15.96 -1.92 -3.15
CA VAL A 54 14.59 -1.43 -3.29
C VAL A 54 14.40 -0.24 -2.35
N LEU A 55 14.19 0.93 -2.93
CA LEU A 55 13.97 2.18 -2.21
C LEU A 55 12.47 2.48 -2.15
N MET A 56 11.90 2.36 -0.96
CA MET A 56 10.52 2.72 -0.67
C MET A 56 10.43 4.20 -0.31
N CYS A 57 9.53 4.95 -0.95
CA CYS A 57 9.39 6.39 -0.73
C CYS A 57 7.95 6.76 -0.37
N PRO A 58 7.43 6.27 0.77
CA PRO A 58 6.01 6.41 1.11
C PRO A 58 5.62 7.87 1.34
N HIS A 59 6.50 8.70 1.93
CA HIS A 59 6.15 10.08 2.31
C HIS A 59 5.79 10.99 1.13
N THR A 60 6.29 10.72 -0.08
CA THR A 60 5.91 11.43 -1.32
C THR A 60 4.64 10.89 -1.99
N CYS A 61 4.15 9.72 -1.58
CA CYS A 61 2.93 9.09 -2.13
C CYS A 61 1.74 9.11 -1.15
N VAL A 62 1.96 9.54 0.09
CA VAL A 62 0.98 9.53 1.19
C VAL A 62 0.19 10.86 1.27
N THR A 63 -0.11 11.48 0.14
CA THR A 63 -0.98 12.67 0.09
C THR A 63 -2.46 12.32 -0.10
N ASN A 64 -2.78 11.06 -0.42
CA ASN A 64 -4.15 10.56 -0.62
C ASN A 64 -4.52 9.40 0.32
N LEU A 65 -3.86 9.27 1.49
CA LEU A 65 -4.45 8.42 2.51
C LEU A 65 -5.76 9.08 2.95
N PRO A 66 -6.90 8.37 2.94
CA PRO A 66 -8.15 8.92 3.46
C PRO A 66 -7.86 9.39 4.89
N LYS A 67 -8.22 10.65 5.19
CA LYS A 67 -8.06 11.23 6.51
C LYS A 67 -8.48 10.17 7.55
N PRO A 68 -7.63 9.84 8.55
CA PRO A 68 -8.02 8.90 9.60
C PRO A 68 -9.41 9.30 10.07
N ARG A 69 -10.39 8.39 9.96
CA ARG A 69 -11.76 8.71 10.36
C ARG A 69 -11.71 9.14 11.81
N GLU A 70 -12.01 10.41 12.06
CA GLU A 70 -12.22 10.90 13.42
C GLU A 70 -13.39 10.10 13.96
N ILE A 71 -13.15 9.30 15.00
CA ILE A 71 -14.21 8.68 15.78
C ILE A 71 -14.92 9.87 16.41
N HIS A 72 -16.08 10.25 15.85
CA HIS A 72 -16.95 11.19 16.53
C HIS A 72 -17.27 10.56 17.88
N PRO A 73 -16.92 11.19 19.02
CA PRO A 73 -17.42 10.73 20.30
C PRO A 73 -18.94 10.74 20.19
N ASP A 74 -19.52 9.57 20.39
CA ASP A 74 -20.93 9.29 20.17
C ASP A 74 -21.80 10.41 20.74
N VAL A 75 -22.63 10.97 19.84
CA VAL A 75 -24.02 11.34 20.10
C VAL A 75 -24.23 12.19 21.36
N THR A 76 -24.29 13.51 21.17
CA THR A 76 -24.97 14.39 22.14
C THR A 76 -26.41 13.91 22.37
N PRO A 77 -26.98 14.07 23.58
CA PRO A 77 -28.28 13.51 24.00
C PRO A 77 -29.53 14.00 23.24
N SER A 78 -29.37 14.68 22.09
CA SER A 78 -30.47 15.16 21.24
C SER A 78 -30.88 14.20 20.12
N ALA A 79 -30.39 12.95 20.09
CA ALA A 79 -30.90 11.92 19.18
C ALA A 79 -32.29 11.45 19.66
N VAL A 80 -33.31 12.26 19.39
CA VAL A 80 -34.73 11.90 19.57
C VAL A 80 -35.09 10.85 18.52
N HIS A 81 -35.56 9.69 18.98
CA HIS A 81 -36.17 8.69 18.11
C HIS A 81 -37.44 9.28 17.49
N VAL A 82 -37.43 9.57 16.18
CA VAL A 82 -38.66 9.92 15.45
C VAL A 82 -38.90 8.90 14.34
N GLY A 83 -39.76 7.93 14.64
CA GLY A 83 -40.39 7.05 13.66
C GLY A 83 -39.60 5.81 13.22
N ASN A 84 -40.10 5.17 12.16
CA ASN A 84 -39.63 3.88 11.64
C ASN A 84 -38.42 3.99 10.68
N ILE A 85 -37.66 5.09 10.73
CA ILE A 85 -36.45 5.30 9.93
C ILE A 85 -35.30 5.60 10.89
N VAL A 86 -34.46 4.59 11.13
CA VAL A 86 -33.15 4.77 11.74
C VAL A 86 -32.24 5.38 10.68
N GLN A 87 -32.20 6.70 10.61
CA GLN A 87 -31.28 7.44 9.74
C GLN A 87 -29.88 7.44 10.40
N GLY A 88 -29.28 6.25 10.45
CA GLY A 88 -27.93 5.99 10.96
C GLY A 88 -27.26 4.98 10.03
N ALA A 89 -26.66 5.49 8.97
CA ALA A 89 -26.05 4.71 7.90
C ALA A 89 -24.93 3.79 8.43
N ARG A 90 -25.24 2.51 8.72
CA ARG A 90 -24.23 1.46 8.86
C ARG A 90 -23.76 1.05 7.46
N MET A 91 -22.89 1.86 6.86
CA MET A 91 -22.25 1.53 5.58
C MET A 91 -21.09 0.56 5.83
N ALA A 92 -21.35 -0.71 5.55
CA ALA A 92 -20.39 -1.82 5.33
C ALA A 92 -19.38 -2.14 6.47
N GLY A 93 -19.46 -3.38 6.98
CA GLY A 93 -18.40 -4.00 7.77
C GLY A 93 -17.57 -4.95 6.91
N ALA A 94 -16.25 -4.96 7.10
CA ALA A 94 -15.36 -5.97 6.54
C ALA A 94 -14.80 -6.82 7.69
N GLN A 95 -15.03 -8.12 7.64
CA GLN A 95 -14.44 -9.10 8.56
C GLN A 95 -13.25 -9.74 7.83
N GLY A 96 -12.05 -9.55 8.37
CA GLY A 96 -10.85 -10.24 7.89
C GLY A 96 -10.93 -11.74 8.17
N ARG A 97 -10.11 -12.53 7.46
CA ARG A 97 -10.02 -13.98 7.70
C ARG A 97 -9.46 -14.22 9.11
N ASP A 98 -10.11 -15.08 9.87
CA ASP A 98 -9.62 -15.52 11.18
C ASP A 98 -8.23 -16.17 10.99
N LEU A 99 -7.19 -15.47 11.44
CA LEU A 99 -5.88 -16.08 11.65
C LEU A 99 -6.01 -16.87 12.93
N GLY A 100 -6.49 -18.11 12.80
CA GLY A 100 -6.61 -19.03 13.94
C GLY A 100 -5.30 -18.99 14.72
N LEU A 101 -5.38 -18.49 15.95
CA LEU A 101 -4.30 -18.67 16.93
C LEU A 101 -4.09 -20.17 17.00
N THR A 102 -2.93 -20.61 16.54
CA THR A 102 -2.56 -22.02 16.60
C THR A 102 -2.65 -22.41 18.08
N GLU A 103 -3.29 -23.54 18.36
CA GLU A 103 -3.69 -23.98 19.70
C GLU A 103 -2.50 -24.21 20.67
N GLU A 104 -1.28 -23.92 20.24
CA GLU A 104 -0.02 -24.05 20.99
C GLU A 104 0.26 -22.87 21.94
N GLU A 105 -0.40 -21.71 21.80
CA GLU A 105 -0.20 -20.56 22.71
C GLU A 105 -1.17 -20.52 23.92
N MET A 106 -2.16 -21.43 24.01
CA MET A 106 -3.08 -21.47 25.17
C MET A 106 -2.54 -22.22 26.40
N ASP A 107 -1.47 -23.02 26.27
CA ASP A 107 -0.99 -23.86 27.38
C ASP A 107 0.14 -23.23 28.22
N SER A 108 0.69 -22.08 27.81
CA SER A 108 1.75 -21.38 28.60
C SER A 108 1.22 -20.30 29.56
N SER A 109 -0.09 -20.07 29.62
CA SER A 109 -0.71 -19.10 30.55
C SER A 109 -1.50 -19.75 31.69
N ARG A 110 -1.33 -21.06 31.93
CA ARG A 110 -1.86 -21.75 33.12
C ARG A 110 -0.80 -22.60 33.81
N LYS A 111 0.28 -21.97 34.23
CA LYS A 111 1.10 -22.48 35.34
C LYS A 111 1.79 -21.36 36.10
#